data_AF-A0A2I5KMJ5-F1
#
_entry.id   AF-A0A2I5KMJ5-F1
#
_cell.length_a   1.000
_cell.length_b   1.000
_cell.length_c   1.000
_cell.angle_alpha   90.00
_cell.angle_beta   90.00
_cell.angle_gamma   90.00
#
_symmetry.space_group_name_H-M   'P 1'
#
loop_
_entity.id
_entity.type
_entity.pdbx_description
1 polymer ?
#
loop_
_entity_poly.entity_id
_entity_poly.type
_entity_poly.pdbx_seq_one_letter_code
_entity_poly.pdbx_strand_id
1 'polypeptide(L)'
;MTAKKENHSASNTSTQISKVKPLPLQKLDNSNFYQLNARSLKTLQQSQIPYSQDSHLTLAIDKWQASFNQYQKAINQDKGKELTKKIQEANQLRNSDFSIFKRSLAAFETSKRQTEKSAYTELTQIVKPFREIHRLDYEKESLEMDKLFNRLSSPEAIEHIETLGLKRFFENLKESQQEFETVFSHTTDIRSKANRYDTYQIRKNLQSAYLRVLKLCEILMELHGPSLYSELITLFNTSRQYYIEQLSHHSNKVAKNDKNIILQLPEPILQP
;
A
#
# COMPACT_ATOMS: atom_id res chain seq x y z
N MET A 1 47.39 57.23 -37.40
CA MET A 1 47.18 57.21 -35.94
C MET A 1 45.73 57.61 -35.67
N THR A 2 44.86 56.63 -35.50
CA THR A 2 43.41 56.83 -35.35
C THR A 2 43.01 56.49 -33.91
N ALA A 3 42.51 57.50 -33.20
CA ALA A 3 41.99 57.39 -31.84
C ALA A 3 40.67 56.62 -31.83
N LYS A 4 40.54 55.64 -30.94
CA LYS A 4 39.31 54.85 -30.73
C LYS A 4 38.72 55.22 -29.37
N LYS A 5 37.53 55.82 -29.41
CA LYS A 5 36.66 56.08 -28.26
C LYS A 5 36.05 54.78 -27.70
N GLU A 6 35.97 54.76 -26.37
CA GLU A 6 34.89 54.28 -25.49
C GLU A 6 34.22 52.93 -25.79
N ASN A 7 34.22 52.05 -24.78
CA ASN A 7 32.99 51.76 -24.02
C ASN A 7 33.28 50.81 -22.84
N HIS A 8 33.12 51.33 -21.63
CA HIS A 8 32.93 50.52 -20.43
C HIS A 8 31.47 50.06 -20.40
N SER A 9 31.22 48.81 -20.82
CA SER A 9 29.97 48.13 -20.48
C SER A 9 30.11 47.54 -19.07
N ALA A 10 29.59 48.26 -18.08
CA ALA A 10 29.27 47.68 -16.79
C ALA A 10 28.20 46.60 -17.00
N SER A 11 28.56 45.34 -16.74
CA SER A 11 27.62 44.22 -16.77
C SER A 11 26.67 44.32 -15.58
N ASN A 12 25.44 44.75 -15.84
CA ASN A 12 24.31 44.64 -14.91
C ASN A 12 23.92 43.17 -14.74
N THR A 13 24.52 42.48 -13.77
CA THR A 13 24.04 41.17 -13.33
C THR A 13 22.89 41.39 -12.35
N SER A 14 21.68 41.54 -12.88
CA SER A 14 20.46 41.53 -12.07
C SER A 14 20.30 40.12 -11.49
N THR A 15 20.57 39.95 -10.19
CA THR A 15 20.37 38.70 -9.46
C THR A 15 18.89 38.31 -9.57
N GLN A 16 18.56 37.34 -10.44
CA GLN A 16 17.20 36.81 -10.51
C GLN A 16 16.82 36.27 -9.13
N ILE A 17 15.80 36.86 -8.53
CA ILE A 17 15.20 36.38 -7.28
C ILE A 17 14.57 35.02 -7.58
N SER A 18 15.16 33.95 -7.04
CA SER A 18 14.65 32.58 -7.17
C SER A 18 13.25 32.47 -6.54
N LYS A 19 12.20 32.34 -7.35
CA LYS A 19 10.82 32.08 -6.89
C LYS A 19 10.47 30.60 -6.93
N VAL A 20 9.50 30.18 -6.11
CA VAL A 20 9.01 28.80 -6.13
C VAL A 20 8.25 28.54 -7.44
N LYS A 21 8.68 27.53 -8.19
CA LYS A 21 8.02 27.15 -9.45
C LYS A 21 6.63 26.59 -9.16
N PRO A 22 5.57 26.98 -9.88
CA PRO A 22 4.22 26.46 -9.64
C PRO A 22 4.12 24.97 -10.02
N LEU A 23 3.47 24.18 -9.16
CA LEU A 23 3.20 22.76 -9.38
C LEU A 23 1.78 22.47 -8.87
N PRO A 24 0.83 22.06 -9.73
CA PRO A 24 -0.53 21.73 -9.31
C PRO A 24 -0.55 20.38 -8.57
N LEU A 25 -0.30 20.40 -7.25
CA LEU A 25 -0.19 19.20 -6.40
C LEU A 25 -1.44 18.30 -6.40
N GLN A 26 -2.61 18.87 -6.71
CA GLN A 26 -3.87 18.15 -6.86
C GLN A 26 -3.90 17.21 -8.07
N LYS A 27 -3.08 17.47 -9.09
CA LYS A 27 -2.96 16.63 -10.30
C LYS A 27 -1.97 15.47 -10.14
N LEU A 28 -1.21 15.43 -9.04
CA LEU A 28 -0.33 14.29 -8.75
C LEU A 28 -1.17 13.18 -8.13
N ASP A 29 -1.05 11.95 -8.62
CA ASP A 29 -1.62 10.78 -7.93
C ASP A 29 -0.97 10.55 -6.54
N ASN A 30 -1.41 9.52 -5.82
CA ASN A 30 -0.87 9.22 -4.49
C ASN A 30 0.60 8.84 -4.49
N SER A 31 1.07 8.14 -5.53
CA SER A 31 2.46 7.70 -5.66
C SER A 31 3.39 8.87 -5.97
N ASN A 32 3.05 9.67 -6.97
CA ASN A 32 3.82 10.85 -7.37
C ASN A 32 3.86 11.91 -6.28
N PHE A 33 2.74 12.13 -5.57
CA PHE A 33 2.71 13.03 -4.42
C PHE A 33 3.54 12.51 -3.24
N TYR A 34 3.48 11.20 -2.96
CA TYR A 34 4.34 10.59 -1.95
C TYR A 34 5.82 10.79 -2.29
N GLN A 35 6.21 10.45 -3.52
CA GLN A 35 7.61 10.52 -3.96
C GLN A 35 8.15 11.95 -3.99
N LEU A 36 7.32 12.94 -4.35
CA LEU A 36 7.70 14.36 -4.27
C LEU A 36 8.11 14.72 -2.84
N ASN A 37 7.28 14.38 -1.85
CA ASN A 37 7.55 14.71 -0.45
C ASN A 37 8.74 13.92 0.09
N ALA A 38 8.80 12.61 -0.17
CA ALA A 38 9.88 11.73 0.25
C ALA A 38 11.25 12.21 -0.26
N ARG A 39 11.34 12.51 -1.57
CA ARG A 39 12.56 13.00 -2.20
C ARG A 39 12.94 14.39 -1.70
N SER A 40 11.97 15.30 -1.58
CA SER A 40 12.25 16.67 -1.13
C SER A 40 12.79 16.67 0.31
N LEU A 41 12.22 15.87 1.22
CA LEU A 41 12.73 15.70 2.59
C LEU A 41 14.11 15.05 2.62
N LYS A 42 14.32 13.99 1.82
CA LYS A 42 15.61 13.32 1.72
C LYS A 42 16.70 14.27 1.21
N THR A 43 16.44 15.02 0.14
CA THR A 43 17.39 15.97 -0.43
C THR A 43 17.68 17.11 0.55
N LEU A 44 16.68 17.60 1.28
CA LEU A 44 16.88 18.58 2.34
C LEU A 44 17.79 18.04 3.46
N GLN A 45 17.55 16.82 3.95
CA GLN A 45 18.38 16.17 4.98
C GLN A 45 19.82 15.92 4.51
N GLN A 46 20.00 15.63 3.22
CA GLN A 46 21.30 15.44 2.60
C GLN A 46 22.00 16.77 2.25
N SER A 47 21.26 17.88 2.25
CA SER A 47 21.83 19.19 2.02
C SER A 47 22.57 19.67 3.27
N GLN A 48 23.64 20.45 3.07
CA GLN A 48 24.35 21.13 4.17
C GLN A 48 23.74 22.51 4.48
N ILE A 49 22.51 22.78 4.02
CA ILE A 49 21.86 24.07 4.20
C ILE A 49 21.44 24.21 5.68
N PRO A 50 21.91 25.25 6.41
CA PRO A 50 21.70 25.37 7.85
C PRO A 50 20.32 25.96 8.18
N TYR A 51 19.24 25.34 7.69
CA TYR A 51 17.87 25.81 7.95
C TYR A 51 17.50 25.83 9.43
N SER A 52 18.24 25.09 10.27
CA SER A 52 18.10 25.07 11.74
C SER A 52 18.45 26.39 12.42
N GLN A 53 19.12 27.31 11.71
CA GLN A 53 19.38 28.66 12.22
C GLN A 53 18.13 29.53 12.28
N ASP A 54 17.08 29.20 11.52
CA ASP A 54 15.78 29.87 11.57
C ASP A 54 14.75 28.97 12.29
N SER A 55 14.28 29.45 13.44
CA SER A 55 13.35 28.70 14.29
C SER A 55 11.97 28.50 13.65
N HIS A 56 11.49 29.45 12.85
CA HIS A 56 10.18 29.35 12.18
C HIS A 56 10.23 28.36 11.03
N LEU A 57 11.33 28.37 10.27
CA LEU A 57 11.58 27.44 9.19
C LEU A 57 11.75 26.01 9.71
N THR A 58 12.52 25.84 10.78
CA THR A 58 12.68 24.55 11.48
C THR A 58 11.31 23.99 11.88
N LEU A 59 10.48 24.79 12.56
CA LEU A 59 9.14 24.38 12.97
C LEU A 59 8.25 24.00 11.77
N ALA A 60 8.34 24.73 10.66
CA ALA A 60 7.56 24.43 9.46
C ALA A 60 7.98 23.10 8.82
N ILE A 61 9.28 22.83 8.76
CA ILE A 61 9.85 21.59 8.23
C ILE A 61 9.50 20.39 9.13
N ASP A 62 9.56 20.54 10.45
CA ASP A 62 9.16 19.49 11.39
C ASP A 62 7.67 19.14 11.24
N LYS A 63 6.80 20.14 11.09
CA LYS A 63 5.37 19.92 10.83
C LYS A 63 5.12 19.23 9.48
N TRP A 64 5.92 19.54 8.47
CA TRP A 64 5.87 18.86 7.18
C TRP A 64 6.32 17.40 7.29
N GLN A 65 7.45 17.12 7.95
CA GLN A 65 7.95 15.77 8.19
C GLN A 65 6.93 14.93 8.99
N ALA A 66 6.33 15.50 10.04
CA ALA A 66 5.29 14.84 10.83
C ALA A 66 4.05 14.50 9.97
N SER A 67 3.58 15.44 9.14
CA SER A 67 2.47 15.22 8.22
C SER A 67 2.80 14.17 7.15
N PHE A 68 4.04 14.14 6.67
CA PHE A 68 4.51 13.14 5.72
C PHE A 68 4.53 11.74 6.33
N ASN A 69 4.99 11.61 7.58
CA ASN A 69 4.97 10.34 8.30
C ASN A 69 3.54 9.80 8.49
N GLN A 70 2.56 10.68 8.75
CA GLN A 70 1.14 10.29 8.81
C GLN A 70 0.62 9.84 7.45
N TYR A 71 0.92 10.59 6.38
CA TYR A 71 0.53 10.22 5.02
C TYR A 71 1.15 8.89 4.57
N GLN A 72 2.43 8.65 4.88
CA GLN A 72 3.10 7.38 4.63
C GLN A 72 2.38 6.21 5.30
N LYS A 73 1.93 6.36 6.55
CA LYS A 73 1.15 5.34 7.25
C LYS A 73 -0.21 5.12 6.57
N ALA A 74 -0.87 6.19 6.14
CA ALA A 74 -2.18 6.15 5.49
C ALA A 74 -2.14 5.45 4.11
N ILE A 75 -1.19 5.78 3.24
CA ILE A 75 -1.12 5.17 1.89
C ILE A 75 -0.65 3.71 1.93
N ASN A 76 0.10 3.32 2.96
CA ASN A 76 0.51 1.92 3.15
C ASN A 76 -0.65 1.02 3.67
N GLN A 77 -1.88 1.55 3.79
CA GLN A 77 -3.10 0.77 4.04
C GLN A 77 -3.43 -0.22 2.91
N ASP A 78 -2.81 -0.12 1.72
CA ASP A 78 -2.98 -1.09 0.63
C ASP A 78 -2.65 -2.55 1.04
N LYS A 79 -1.93 -2.74 2.17
CA LYS A 79 -1.79 -4.03 2.86
C LYS A 79 -3.14 -4.66 3.24
N GLY A 80 -4.23 -3.92 3.38
CA GLY A 80 -5.55 -4.45 3.72
C GLY A 80 -6.08 -5.45 2.67
N LYS A 81 -5.81 -5.21 1.38
CA LYS A 81 -6.17 -6.16 0.30
C LYS A 81 -5.30 -7.40 0.34
N GLU A 82 -4.00 -7.22 0.56
CA GLU A 82 -3.04 -8.32 0.70
C GLU A 82 -3.38 -9.20 1.92
N LEU A 83 -3.70 -8.60 3.07
CA LEU A 83 -4.12 -9.31 4.28
C LEU A 83 -5.44 -10.06 4.08
N THR A 84 -6.39 -9.45 3.36
CA THR A 84 -7.65 -10.13 3.01
C THR A 84 -7.38 -11.34 2.13
N LYS A 85 -6.50 -11.20 1.14
CA LYS A 85 -6.07 -12.30 0.26
C LYS A 85 -5.38 -13.41 1.06
N LYS A 86 -4.49 -13.08 2.00
CA LYS A 86 -3.82 -14.07 2.87
C LYS A 86 -4.80 -14.88 3.72
N ILE A 87 -5.80 -14.22 4.33
CA ILE A 87 -6.86 -14.95 5.06
C ILE A 87 -7.62 -15.89 4.12
N GLN A 88 -7.98 -15.43 2.92
CA GLN A 88 -8.70 -16.25 1.93
C GLN A 88 -7.89 -17.47 1.50
N GLU A 89 -6.60 -17.30 1.20
CA GLU A 89 -5.70 -18.39 0.82
C GLU A 89 -5.53 -19.41 1.95
N ALA A 90 -5.29 -18.96 3.18
CA ALA A 90 -5.19 -19.85 4.34
C ALA A 90 -6.50 -20.62 4.59
N ASN A 91 -7.66 -19.95 4.47
CA ASN A 91 -8.96 -20.60 4.58
C ASN A 91 -9.21 -21.63 3.47
N GLN A 92 -8.81 -21.32 2.24
CA GLN A 92 -8.93 -22.27 1.12
C GLN A 92 -8.10 -23.52 1.35
N LEU A 93 -6.87 -23.36 1.86
CA LEU A 93 -6.00 -24.49 2.21
C LEU A 93 -6.64 -25.37 3.29
N ARG A 94 -7.09 -24.76 4.39
CA ARG A 94 -7.84 -25.45 5.46
C ARG A 94 -9.02 -26.24 4.92
N ASN A 95 -9.85 -25.61 4.09
CA ASN A 95 -11.07 -26.23 3.56
C ASN A 95 -10.73 -27.37 2.59
N SER A 96 -9.63 -27.22 1.84
CA SER A 96 -9.08 -28.28 1.00
C SER A 96 -8.62 -29.47 1.84
N ASP A 97 -7.82 -29.25 2.88
CA ASP A 97 -7.33 -30.34 3.75
C ASP A 97 -8.47 -31.05 4.47
N PHE A 98 -9.51 -30.33 4.90
CA PHE A 98 -10.68 -30.97 5.51
C PHE A 98 -11.44 -31.82 4.48
N SER A 99 -11.57 -31.33 3.24
CA SER A 99 -12.15 -32.14 2.15
C SER A 99 -11.30 -33.37 1.85
N ILE A 100 -9.96 -33.25 1.88
CA ILE A 100 -9.05 -34.38 1.65
C ILE A 100 -9.23 -35.41 2.76
N PHE A 101 -9.19 -35.00 4.03
CA PHE A 101 -9.42 -35.90 5.17
C PHE A 101 -10.74 -36.67 5.04
N LYS A 102 -11.85 -35.97 4.73
CA LYS A 102 -13.16 -36.61 4.51
C LYS A 102 -13.15 -37.63 3.37
N ARG A 103 -12.51 -37.30 2.24
CA ARG A 103 -12.41 -38.22 1.09
C ARG A 103 -11.52 -39.42 1.40
N SER A 104 -10.41 -39.22 2.10
CA SER A 104 -9.53 -40.30 2.54
C SER A 104 -10.25 -41.25 3.50
N LEU A 105 -11.07 -40.72 4.42
CA LEU A 105 -11.93 -41.54 5.28
C LEU A 105 -12.96 -42.34 4.45
N ALA A 106 -13.63 -41.69 3.48
CA ALA A 106 -14.64 -42.34 2.63
C ALA A 106 -14.09 -43.51 1.80
N ALA A 107 -12.79 -43.56 1.52
CA ALA A 107 -12.17 -44.67 0.80
C ALA A 107 -12.33 -46.03 1.50
N PHE A 108 -12.62 -46.04 2.81
CA PHE A 108 -12.79 -47.26 3.60
C PHE A 108 -14.26 -47.70 3.80
N GLU A 109 -15.23 -46.97 3.24
CA GLU A 109 -16.66 -47.25 3.38
C GLU A 109 -17.04 -48.69 2.98
N THR A 110 -16.40 -49.19 1.91
CA THR A 110 -16.62 -50.54 1.38
C THR A 110 -15.44 -51.48 1.66
N SER A 111 -14.65 -51.21 2.70
CA SER A 111 -13.52 -52.09 3.02
C SER A 111 -13.99 -53.53 3.31
N LYS A 112 -13.24 -54.50 2.77
CA LYS A 112 -13.45 -55.93 3.02
C LYS A 112 -12.85 -56.38 4.35
N ARG A 113 -11.99 -55.56 4.97
CA ARG A 113 -11.36 -55.87 6.25
C ARG A 113 -12.24 -55.35 7.38
N GLN A 114 -12.63 -56.26 8.28
CA GLN A 114 -13.53 -55.90 9.38
C GLN A 114 -12.96 -54.82 10.30
N THR A 115 -11.65 -54.84 10.55
CA THR A 115 -10.94 -53.84 11.36
C THR A 115 -11.05 -52.44 10.75
N GLU A 116 -10.80 -52.31 9.44
CA GLU A 116 -10.94 -51.04 8.72
C GLU A 116 -12.40 -50.57 8.68
N LYS A 117 -13.36 -51.49 8.49
CA LYS A 117 -14.78 -51.15 8.45
C LYS A 117 -15.30 -50.64 9.82
N SER A 118 -14.85 -51.25 10.91
CA SER A 118 -15.16 -50.77 12.26
C SER A 118 -14.54 -49.39 12.51
N ALA A 119 -13.25 -49.21 12.22
CA ALA A 119 -12.57 -47.92 12.37
C ALA A 119 -13.22 -46.81 11.53
N TYR A 120 -13.61 -47.10 10.29
CA TYR A 120 -14.36 -46.19 9.42
C TYR A 120 -15.69 -45.75 10.05
N THR A 121 -16.43 -46.71 10.63
CA THR A 121 -17.75 -46.45 11.21
C THR A 121 -17.64 -45.49 12.39
N GLU A 122 -16.70 -45.74 13.31
CA GLU A 122 -16.46 -44.90 14.49
C GLU A 122 -16.01 -43.49 14.09
N LEU A 123 -15.00 -43.37 13.22
CA LEU A 123 -14.53 -42.06 12.75
C LEU A 123 -15.59 -41.30 11.97
N THR A 124 -16.43 -42.00 11.20
CA THR A 124 -17.54 -41.36 10.48
C THR A 124 -18.56 -40.76 11.44
N GLN A 125 -18.85 -41.41 12.58
CA GLN A 125 -19.74 -40.85 13.61
C GLN A 125 -19.16 -39.56 14.21
N ILE A 126 -17.84 -39.52 14.42
CA ILE A 126 -17.15 -38.32 14.91
C ILE A 126 -17.21 -37.18 13.89
N VAL A 127 -16.96 -37.47 12.60
CA VAL A 127 -16.81 -36.45 11.55
C VAL A 127 -18.15 -35.96 11.00
N LYS A 128 -19.20 -36.80 10.99
CA LYS A 128 -20.50 -36.51 10.38
C LYS A 128 -21.13 -35.17 10.82
N PRO A 129 -21.11 -34.78 12.11
CA PRO A 129 -21.66 -33.49 12.55
C PRO A 129 -20.94 -32.27 11.95
N PHE A 130 -19.69 -32.41 11.52
CA PHE A 130 -18.83 -31.32 11.09
C PHE A 130 -18.73 -31.17 9.56
N ARG A 131 -19.50 -31.94 8.77
CA ARG A 131 -19.32 -32.02 7.29
C ARG A 131 -19.41 -30.67 6.58
N GLU A 132 -20.25 -29.76 7.08
CA GLU A 132 -20.61 -28.49 6.46
C GLU A 132 -20.02 -27.26 7.17
N ILE A 133 -19.03 -27.42 8.06
CA ILE A 133 -18.45 -26.29 8.82
C ILE A 133 -17.79 -25.23 7.92
N HIS A 134 -17.35 -25.61 6.71
CA HIS A 134 -16.82 -24.72 5.68
C HIS A 134 -17.80 -23.66 5.16
N ARG A 135 -19.09 -23.78 5.50
CA ARG A 135 -20.13 -22.80 5.16
C ARG A 135 -20.34 -21.74 6.25
N LEU A 136 -19.70 -21.93 7.41
CA LEU A 136 -19.79 -21.02 8.53
C LEU A 136 -18.90 -19.79 8.29
N ASP A 137 -19.09 -18.77 9.12
CA ASP A 137 -18.09 -17.71 9.21
C ASP A 137 -16.79 -18.25 9.82
N TYR A 138 -15.70 -17.51 9.63
CA TYR A 138 -14.36 -17.95 9.98
C TYR A 138 -14.18 -18.37 11.44
N GLU A 139 -14.75 -17.60 12.37
CA GLU A 139 -14.62 -17.88 13.81
C GLU A 139 -15.46 -19.09 14.22
N LYS A 140 -16.69 -19.23 13.71
CA LYS A 140 -17.49 -20.43 13.95
C LYS A 140 -16.88 -21.67 13.30
N GLU A 141 -16.32 -21.55 12.10
CA GLU A 141 -15.61 -22.66 11.46
C GLU A 141 -14.42 -23.11 12.31
N SER A 142 -13.59 -22.19 12.82
CA SER A 142 -12.50 -22.51 13.73
C SER A 142 -12.99 -23.20 15.00
N LEU A 143 -14.02 -22.67 15.65
CA LEU A 143 -14.61 -23.29 16.85
C LEU A 143 -15.09 -24.73 16.59
N GLU A 144 -15.75 -24.97 15.46
CA GLU A 144 -16.21 -26.31 15.11
C GLU A 144 -15.04 -27.23 14.71
N MET A 145 -13.98 -26.69 14.11
CA MET A 145 -12.74 -27.43 13.82
C MET A 145 -12.04 -27.88 15.11
N ASP A 146 -11.95 -27.01 16.12
CA ASP A 146 -11.38 -27.36 17.43
C ASP A 146 -12.18 -28.45 18.14
N LYS A 147 -13.51 -28.37 18.09
CA LYS A 147 -14.39 -29.42 18.61
C LYS A 147 -14.15 -30.75 17.89
N LEU A 148 -13.97 -30.73 16.57
CA LEU A 148 -13.62 -31.91 15.79
C LEU A 148 -12.26 -32.48 16.21
N PHE A 149 -11.22 -31.65 16.34
CA PHE A 149 -9.89 -32.07 16.76
C PHE A 149 -9.88 -32.66 18.17
N ASN A 150 -10.61 -32.07 19.11
CA ASN A 150 -10.75 -32.62 20.46
C ASN A 150 -11.34 -34.04 20.44
N ARG A 151 -12.30 -34.30 19.56
CA ARG A 151 -12.89 -35.65 19.40
C ARG A 151 -11.94 -36.61 18.69
N LEU A 152 -11.26 -36.17 17.63
CA LEU A 152 -10.32 -36.99 16.86
C LEU A 152 -9.00 -37.26 17.59
N SER A 153 -8.70 -36.50 18.65
CA SER A 153 -7.51 -36.67 19.48
C SER A 153 -7.75 -37.59 20.70
N SER A 154 -8.94 -38.19 20.83
CA SER A 154 -9.15 -39.23 21.84
C SER A 154 -8.27 -40.46 21.53
N PRO A 155 -7.80 -41.21 22.55
CA PRO A 155 -6.97 -42.40 22.32
C PRO A 155 -7.58 -43.38 21.33
N GLU A 156 -8.89 -43.63 21.43
CA GLU A 156 -9.65 -44.54 20.57
C GLU A 156 -9.72 -44.02 19.12
N ALA A 157 -9.98 -42.72 18.95
CA ALA A 157 -10.02 -42.11 17.63
C ALA A 157 -8.64 -42.12 16.94
N ILE A 158 -7.56 -41.92 17.71
CA ILE A 158 -6.19 -42.01 17.20
C ILE A 158 -5.87 -43.44 16.73
N GLU A 159 -6.25 -44.47 17.48
CA GLU A 159 -6.06 -45.87 17.06
C GLU A 159 -6.79 -46.17 15.74
N HIS A 160 -8.01 -45.65 15.57
CA HIS A 160 -8.75 -45.76 14.31
C HIS A 160 -8.09 -44.98 13.16
N ILE A 161 -7.56 -43.78 13.43
CA ILE A 161 -6.82 -42.98 12.44
C ILE A 161 -5.56 -43.74 11.99
N GLU A 162 -4.85 -44.39 12.90
CA GLU A 162 -3.68 -45.21 12.59
C GLU A 162 -4.05 -46.48 11.82
N THR A 163 -5.11 -47.16 12.22
CA THR A 163 -5.65 -48.36 11.53
C THR A 163 -5.97 -48.07 10.07
N LEU A 164 -6.49 -46.88 9.76
CA LEU A 164 -6.83 -46.46 8.39
C LEU A 164 -5.69 -45.74 7.67
N GLY A 165 -4.53 -45.56 8.30
CA GLY A 165 -3.40 -44.82 7.71
C GLY A 165 -3.71 -43.34 7.44
N LEU A 166 -4.62 -42.72 8.21
CA LEU A 166 -5.10 -41.36 7.98
C LEU A 166 -4.27 -40.28 8.68
N LYS A 167 -3.25 -40.67 9.45
CA LYS A 167 -2.42 -39.77 10.28
C LYS A 167 -1.93 -38.54 9.52
N ARG A 168 -1.38 -38.71 8.31
CA ARG A 168 -0.90 -37.58 7.49
C ARG A 168 -2.00 -36.56 7.20
N PHE A 169 -3.19 -37.01 6.84
CA PHE A 169 -4.30 -36.11 6.50
C PHE A 169 -4.83 -35.38 7.74
N PHE A 170 -4.81 -36.05 8.89
CA PHE A 170 -5.19 -35.43 10.16
C PHE A 170 -4.19 -34.36 10.58
N GLU A 171 -2.88 -34.62 10.48
CA GLU A 171 -1.85 -33.63 10.80
C GLU A 171 -1.87 -32.44 9.83
N ASN A 172 -1.98 -32.67 8.51
CA ASN A 172 -2.13 -31.59 7.53
C ASN A 172 -3.31 -30.66 7.86
N LEU A 173 -4.45 -31.23 8.28
CA LEU A 173 -5.62 -30.44 8.65
C LEU A 173 -5.39 -29.61 9.92
N LYS A 174 -4.66 -30.15 10.92
CA LYS A 174 -4.27 -29.36 12.10
C LYS A 174 -3.32 -28.21 11.72
N GLU A 175 -2.32 -28.50 10.89
CA GLU A 175 -1.35 -27.51 10.43
C GLU A 175 -2.05 -26.36 9.68
N SER A 176 -2.96 -26.66 8.76
CA SER A 176 -3.70 -25.63 8.02
C SER A 176 -4.69 -24.85 8.88
N GLN A 177 -5.29 -25.46 9.92
CA GLN A 177 -6.08 -24.72 10.92
C GLN A 177 -5.19 -23.77 11.74
N GLN A 178 -4.03 -24.23 12.22
CA GLN A 178 -3.12 -23.40 13.01
C GLN A 178 -2.57 -22.22 12.19
N GLU A 179 -2.22 -22.45 10.92
CA GLU A 179 -1.80 -21.39 10.00
C GLU A 179 -2.93 -20.38 9.78
N PHE A 180 -4.16 -20.86 9.57
CA PHE A 180 -5.33 -20.00 9.45
C PHE A 180 -5.52 -19.10 10.67
N GLU A 181 -5.48 -19.66 11.88
CA GLU A 181 -5.63 -18.90 13.14
C GLU A 181 -4.52 -17.86 13.31
N THR A 182 -3.28 -18.23 12.98
CA THR A 182 -2.13 -17.33 13.03
C THR A 182 -2.34 -16.13 12.09
N VAL A 183 -2.71 -16.39 10.84
CA VAL A 183 -2.97 -15.34 9.84
C VAL A 183 -4.18 -14.50 10.21
N PHE A 184 -5.25 -15.12 10.71
CA PHE A 184 -6.49 -14.44 11.09
C PHE A 184 -6.29 -13.53 12.31
N SER A 185 -5.63 -14.02 13.37
CA SER A 185 -5.31 -13.23 14.57
C SER A 185 -4.38 -12.07 14.23
N HIS A 186 -3.30 -12.33 13.48
CA HIS A 186 -2.36 -11.29 13.07
C HIS A 186 -3.04 -10.20 12.24
N THR A 187 -3.92 -10.59 11.31
CA THR A 187 -4.65 -9.63 10.49
C THR A 187 -5.66 -8.83 11.32
N THR A 188 -6.35 -9.47 12.26
CA THR A 188 -7.29 -8.81 13.17
C THR A 188 -6.58 -7.81 14.07
N ASP A 189 -5.39 -8.14 14.58
CA ASP A 189 -4.53 -7.23 15.33
C ASP A 189 -4.06 -6.03 14.50
N ILE A 190 -3.68 -6.25 13.24
CA ILE A 190 -3.31 -5.15 12.35
C ILE A 190 -4.54 -4.27 12.08
N ARG A 191 -5.71 -4.85 11.84
CA ARG A 191 -6.95 -4.12 11.55
C ARG A 191 -7.46 -3.35 12.77
N SER A 192 -7.36 -3.89 13.98
CA SER A 192 -7.77 -3.21 15.22
C SER A 192 -6.87 -2.02 15.54
N LYS A 193 -5.59 -2.10 15.15
CA LYS A 193 -4.59 -1.01 15.29
C LYS A 193 -4.56 -0.06 14.09
N ALA A 194 -5.24 -0.41 12.99
CA ALA A 194 -5.34 0.45 11.83
C ALA A 194 -6.28 1.60 12.14
N ASN A 195 -5.72 2.78 12.38
CA ASN A 195 -6.50 4.01 12.29
C ASN A 195 -7.18 4.02 10.91
N ARG A 196 -8.50 4.19 10.86
CA ARG A 196 -9.21 4.55 9.63
C ARG A 196 -8.73 5.94 9.23
N TYR A 197 -7.58 5.99 8.59
CA TYR A 197 -7.01 7.22 8.09
C TYR A 197 -7.98 7.81 7.07
N ASP A 198 -8.45 9.02 7.33
CA ASP A 198 -9.04 9.84 6.28
C ASP A 198 -7.89 10.27 5.35
N THR A 199 -7.54 9.39 4.42
CA THR A 199 -6.42 9.59 3.49
C THR A 199 -6.58 10.88 2.69
N TYR A 200 -7.82 11.30 2.41
CA TYR A 200 -8.09 12.58 1.77
C TYR A 200 -7.69 13.76 2.66
N GLN A 201 -8.15 13.78 3.91
CA GLN A 201 -7.82 14.85 4.85
C GLN A 201 -6.31 14.86 5.20
N ILE A 202 -5.69 13.69 5.34
CA ILE A 202 -4.25 13.57 5.62
C ILE A 202 -3.43 14.06 4.42
N ARG A 203 -3.83 13.72 3.19
CA ARG A 203 -3.20 14.25 1.97
C ARG A 203 -3.30 15.77 1.91
N LYS A 204 -4.48 16.32 2.23
CA LYS A 204 -4.71 17.77 2.29
C LYS A 204 -3.83 18.45 3.33
N ASN A 205 -3.71 17.86 4.52
CA ASN A 205 -2.83 18.36 5.58
C ASN A 205 -1.36 18.37 5.15
N LEU A 206 -0.88 17.27 4.55
CA LEU A 206 0.48 17.18 4.00
C LEU A 206 0.71 18.24 2.92
N GLN A 207 -0.24 18.41 1.99
CA GLN A 207 -0.15 19.45 0.96
C GLN A 207 -0.02 20.84 1.59
N SER A 208 -0.84 21.16 2.58
CA SER A 208 -0.79 22.44 3.28
C SER A 208 0.53 22.65 4.02
N ALA A 209 1.07 21.61 4.67
CA ALA A 209 2.36 21.69 5.37
C ALA A 209 3.52 21.93 4.40
N TYR A 210 3.56 21.19 3.28
CA TYR A 210 4.57 21.37 2.24
C TYR A 210 4.52 22.77 1.60
N LEU A 211 3.33 23.26 1.24
CA LEU A 211 3.17 24.60 0.67
C LEU A 211 3.54 25.71 1.66
N ARG A 212 3.32 25.49 2.97
CA ARG A 212 3.70 26.44 4.01
C ARG A 212 5.21 26.63 4.08
N VAL A 213 5.99 25.54 3.97
CA VAL A 213 7.46 25.63 3.92
C VAL A 213 7.90 26.48 2.73
N LEU A 214 7.38 26.19 1.54
CA LEU A 214 7.73 26.94 0.32
C LEU A 214 7.40 28.44 0.44
N LYS A 215 6.19 28.76 0.90
CA LYS A 215 5.76 30.15 1.09
C LYS A 215 6.57 30.87 2.16
N LEU A 216 6.94 30.17 3.23
CA LEU A 216 7.78 30.75 4.28
C LEU A 216 9.19 31.07 3.76
N CYS A 217 9.79 30.21 2.93
CA CYS A 217 11.07 30.51 2.28
C CYS A 217 10.99 31.77 1.40
N GLU A 218 9.90 31.95 0.64
CA GLU A 218 9.71 33.15 -0.17
C GLU A 218 9.59 34.42 0.69
N ILE A 219 8.76 34.38 1.74
CA ILE A 219 8.59 35.50 2.67
C ILE A 219 9.92 35.85 3.36
N LEU A 220 10.65 34.86 3.88
CA LEU A 220 11.91 35.11 4.57
C LEU A 220 13.00 35.64 3.62
N MET A 221 13.02 35.20 2.36
CA MET A 221 13.89 35.76 1.33
C MET A 221 13.54 37.22 1.01
N GLU A 222 12.24 37.57 0.94
CA GLU A 222 11.80 38.95 0.72
C GLU A 222 12.17 39.86 1.90
N LEU A 223 12.07 39.37 3.14
CA LEU A 223 12.35 40.15 4.35
C LEU A 223 13.84 40.29 4.68
N HIS A 224 14.62 39.24 4.44
CA HIS A 224 16.01 39.16 4.89
C HIS A 224 17.05 39.13 3.75
N GLY A 225 16.59 39.15 2.49
CA GLY A 225 17.43 39.11 1.30
C GLY A 225 17.85 37.70 0.88
N PRO A 226 18.59 37.59 -0.25
CA PRO A 226 19.08 36.31 -0.77
C PRO A 226 20.12 35.70 0.19
N SER A 227 19.71 34.66 0.90
CA SER A 227 20.53 33.89 1.85
C SER A 227 20.23 32.39 1.67
N LEU A 228 20.35 31.59 2.75
CA LEU A 228 19.95 30.18 2.78
C LEU A 228 18.55 29.92 2.20
N TYR A 229 17.63 30.89 2.28
CA TYR A 229 16.27 30.78 1.73
C TYR A 229 16.25 30.58 0.20
N SER A 230 17.16 31.25 -0.52
CA SER A 230 17.30 31.12 -1.97
C SER A 230 17.85 29.74 -2.38
N GLU A 231 18.76 29.19 -1.57
CA GLU A 231 19.29 27.83 -1.74
C GLU A 231 18.20 26.78 -1.51
N LEU A 232 17.36 26.96 -0.49
CA LEU A 232 16.21 26.10 -0.23
C LEU A 232 15.19 26.14 -1.35
N ILE A 233 14.85 27.33 -1.85
CA ILE A 233 13.93 27.47 -3.00
C ILE A 233 14.50 26.74 -4.22
N THR A 234 15.80 26.88 -4.47
CA THR A 234 16.48 26.18 -5.56
C THR A 234 16.41 24.66 -5.39
N LEU A 235 16.70 24.15 -4.18
CA LEU A 235 16.61 22.74 -3.83
C LEU A 235 15.20 22.17 -4.04
N PHE A 236 14.17 22.87 -3.56
CA PHE A 236 12.79 22.45 -3.78
C PHE A 236 12.38 22.52 -5.25
N ASN A 237 12.83 23.55 -5.98
CA ASN A 237 12.56 23.67 -7.41
C ASN A 237 13.16 22.51 -8.22
N THR A 238 14.33 22.00 -7.83
CA THR A 238 14.93 20.80 -8.45
C THR A 238 14.01 19.58 -8.30
N SER A 239 13.49 19.34 -7.09
CA SER A 239 12.57 18.24 -6.83
C SER A 239 11.22 18.41 -7.57
N ARG A 240 10.73 19.65 -7.69
CA ARG A 240 9.46 19.99 -8.37
C ARG A 240 9.56 19.89 -9.89
N GLN A 241 10.71 20.25 -10.46
CA GLN A 241 10.91 20.33 -11.91
C GLN A 241 10.56 19.01 -12.61
N TYR A 242 11.02 17.89 -12.05
CA TYR A 242 10.69 16.55 -12.55
C TYR A 242 9.17 16.35 -12.70
N TYR A 243 8.38 16.69 -11.67
CA TYR A 243 6.92 16.49 -11.70
C TYR A 243 6.20 17.52 -12.60
N ILE A 244 6.73 18.73 -12.72
CA ILE A 244 6.21 19.74 -13.66
C ILE A 244 6.35 19.21 -15.10
N GLU A 245 7.52 18.67 -15.45
CA GLU A 245 7.79 18.09 -16.77
C GLU A 245 6.89 16.89 -17.06
N GLN A 246 6.75 15.96 -16.10
CA GLN A 246 5.87 14.79 -16.25
C GLN A 246 4.41 15.20 -16.53
N LEU A 247 3.87 16.17 -15.78
CA LEU A 247 2.52 16.67 -16.01
C LEU A 247 2.38 17.38 -17.37
N SER A 248 3.40 18.11 -17.79
CA SER A 248 3.41 18.79 -19.10
C SER A 248 3.43 17.81 -20.27
N HIS A 249 4.21 16.72 -20.17
CA HIS A 249 4.28 15.68 -21.20
C HIS A 249 2.96 14.91 -21.30
N HIS A 250 2.31 14.62 -20.17
CA HIS A 250 0.97 14.03 -20.19
C HIS A 250 -0.05 14.96 -20.86
N SER A 251 -0.05 16.25 -20.52
CA SER A 251 -0.94 17.25 -21.15
C SER A 251 -0.70 17.37 -22.65
N ASN A 252 0.56 17.37 -23.09
CA ASN A 252 0.93 17.48 -24.51
C ASN A 252 0.59 16.20 -25.31
N LYS A 253 0.66 15.01 -24.68
CA LYS A 253 0.21 13.76 -25.29
C LYS A 253 -1.30 13.71 -25.48
N VAL A 254 -2.06 14.11 -24.46
CA VAL A 254 -3.54 14.21 -24.55
C VAL A 254 -3.94 15.21 -25.63
N ALA A 255 -3.34 16.41 -25.64
CA ALA A 255 -3.63 17.42 -26.67
C ALA A 255 -3.23 17.00 -28.11
N LYS A 256 -2.20 16.15 -28.28
CA LYS A 256 -1.86 15.57 -29.59
C LYS A 256 -2.86 14.49 -30.02
N ASN A 257 -3.35 13.67 -29.09
CA ASN A 257 -4.39 12.68 -29.37
C ASN A 257 -5.73 13.35 -29.74
N ASP A 258 -6.13 14.41 -29.02
CA ASP A 258 -7.37 15.14 -29.32
C ASP A 258 -7.32 15.82 -30.69
N LYS A 259 -6.16 16.36 -31.09
CA LYS A 259 -5.96 16.92 -32.44
C LYS A 259 -6.01 15.87 -33.54
N ASN A 260 -5.53 14.65 -33.28
CA ASN A 260 -5.61 13.55 -34.24
C ASN A 260 -7.04 12.98 -34.39
N ILE A 261 -7.90 13.14 -33.37
CA ILE A 261 -9.31 12.74 -33.43
C ILE A 261 -10.15 13.76 -34.22
N ILE A 262 -9.82 15.06 -34.17
CA ILE A 262 -10.58 16.11 -34.86
C ILE A 262 -10.29 16.17 -36.39
N LEU A 263 -9.19 15.55 -36.86
CA LEU A 263 -8.82 15.51 -38.29
C LEU A 263 -9.40 14.31 -39.09
N GLN A 264 -10.35 13.55 -38.52
CA GLN A 264 -11.00 12.40 -39.18
C GLN A 264 -12.54 12.45 -39.13
N LEU A 265 -13.15 13.62 -39.27
CA LEU A 265 -14.58 13.68 -39.58
C LEU A 265 -14.78 13.51 -41.10
N PRO A 266 -15.49 12.46 -41.56
CA PRO A 266 -15.84 12.32 -42.97
C PRO A 266 -16.75 13.48 -43.38
N GLU A 267 -16.52 14.06 -44.56
CA GLU A 267 -17.43 15.07 -45.11
C GLU A 267 -18.86 14.52 -45.20
N PRO A 268 -19.88 15.33 -44.86
CA PRO A 268 -21.26 14.91 -44.89
C PRO A 268 -21.66 14.58 -46.34
N ILE A 269 -22.03 13.32 -46.56
CA ILE A 269 -22.62 12.85 -47.80
C ILE A 269 -23.97 13.57 -47.95
N LEU A 270 -23.99 14.61 -48.78
CA LEU A 270 -25.23 15.16 -49.32
C LEU A 270 -25.67 14.22 -50.44
N GLN A 271 -26.83 13.58 -50.28
CA GLN A 271 -27.59 13.03 -51.40
C GLN A 271 -29.02 13.59 -51.38
N PRO A 272 -29.57 13.92 -52.57
CA PRO A 272 -30.86 14.57 -52.74
C PRO A 272 -32.06 13.67 -52.44
#